data_AF-G4F7B4-F1
#
_entry.id   AF-G4F7B4-F1
#
_cell.length_a   1.000
_cell.length_b   1.000
_cell.length_c   1.000
_cell.angle_alpha   90.00
_cell.angle_beta   90.00
_cell.angle_gamma   90.00
#
_symmetry.space_group_name_H-M   'P 1'
#
loop_
_entity.id
_entity.type
_entity.pdbx_description
1 polymer ?
#
loop_
_entity_poly.entity_id
_entity_poly.type
_entity_poly.pdbx_seq_one_letter_code
_entity_poly.pdbx_strand_id
1 'polypeptide(L)'
;MAKYKEAFKLLVVQRYTEGQEGYRRLAKQYGLDHATVRRWVKSYEQHGLSGLQKKSSRYSAEFKLSVLQRMRQEDLSARQAIALFDIRGGVGVVRRWESQYHEGGFQALEPKARGRPTKMPTAEPPSPHFQ
;
A
#
# COMPACT_ATOMS: atom_id res chain seq x y z
N MET A 1 -6.64 12.03 4.64
CA MET A 1 -6.89 11.49 5.99
C MET A 1 -7.40 10.05 5.87
N ALA A 2 -6.69 9.06 6.41
CA ALA A 2 -7.16 7.66 6.40
C ALA A 2 -7.26 7.18 7.86
N LYS A 3 -8.41 7.44 8.49
CA LYS A 3 -8.66 7.11 9.90
C LYS A 3 -9.05 5.65 10.13
N TYR A 4 -9.43 4.91 9.08
CA TYR A 4 -10.01 3.56 9.21
C TYR A 4 -9.13 2.48 8.57
N LYS A 5 -8.68 1.51 9.38
CA LYS A 5 -7.92 0.33 8.96
C LYS A 5 -8.77 -0.57 8.05
N GLU A 6 -8.15 -1.28 7.12
CA GLU A 6 -8.84 -2.17 6.16
C GLU A 6 -9.68 -3.24 6.86
N ALA A 7 -9.15 -3.83 7.94
CA ALA A 7 -9.88 -4.78 8.78
C ALA A 7 -11.20 -4.20 9.34
N PHE A 8 -11.23 -2.91 9.69
CA PHE A 8 -12.43 -2.26 10.20
C PHE A 8 -13.49 -2.07 9.10
N LYS A 9 -13.07 -1.73 7.88
CA LYS A 9 -14.00 -1.63 6.75
C LYS A 9 -14.63 -2.98 6.41
N LEU A 10 -13.80 -4.02 6.43
CA LEU A 10 -14.21 -5.40 6.18
C LEU A 10 -15.23 -5.85 7.22
N LEU A 11 -14.98 -5.62 8.50
CA LEU A 11 -15.91 -5.92 9.60
C LEU A 11 -17.28 -5.27 9.38
N VAL A 12 -17.31 -3.99 9.00
CA VAL A 12 -18.56 -3.25 8.76
C VAL A 12 -19.33 -3.81 7.56
N VAL A 13 -18.65 -4.17 6.47
CA VAL A 13 -19.30 -4.78 5.31
C VAL A 13 -19.76 -6.19 5.61
N GLN A 14 -18.99 -6.97 6.35
CA GLN A 14 -19.34 -8.35 6.71
C GLN A 14 -20.59 -8.37 7.61
N ARG A 15 -20.66 -7.48 8.62
CA ARG A 15 -21.87 -7.29 9.45
C ARG A 15 -23.11 -6.88 8.64
N TYR A 16 -22.91 -6.15 7.53
CA TYR A 16 -24.00 -5.84 6.60
C TYR A 16 -24.43 -7.08 5.81
N THR A 17 -23.48 -7.84 5.25
CA THR A 17 -23.75 -9.05 4.46
C THR A 17 -24.35 -10.18 5.28
N GLU A 18 -23.97 -10.30 6.57
CA GLU A 18 -24.57 -11.23 7.53
C GLU A 18 -26.02 -10.86 7.93
N GLY A 19 -26.58 -9.79 7.36
CA GLY A 19 -28.02 -9.48 7.43
C GLY A 19 -28.49 -8.94 8.78
N GLN A 20 -27.58 -8.61 9.71
CA GLN A 20 -27.97 -8.21 11.05
C GLN A 20 -28.50 -6.77 11.15
N GLU A 21 -28.03 -5.83 10.29
CA GLU A 21 -28.32 -4.40 10.44
C GLU A 21 -28.31 -3.66 9.09
N GLY A 22 -29.22 -2.69 8.91
CA GLY A 22 -29.21 -1.80 7.73
C GLY A 22 -28.13 -0.70 7.80
N TYR A 23 -27.79 -0.10 6.66
CA TYR A 23 -26.74 0.92 6.52
C TYR A 23 -26.76 2.02 7.59
N ARG A 24 -27.95 2.49 7.99
CA ARG A 24 -28.13 3.56 8.99
C ARG A 24 -27.78 3.13 10.41
N ARG A 25 -28.11 1.89 10.78
CA ARG A 25 -27.81 1.39 12.13
C ARG A 25 -26.33 1.07 12.28
N LEU A 26 -25.73 0.42 11.28
CA LEU A 26 -24.29 0.21 11.20
C LEU A 26 -23.51 1.53 11.27
N ALA A 27 -23.94 2.52 10.48
CA ALA A 27 -23.35 3.85 10.53
C ALA A 27 -23.40 4.45 11.94
N LYS A 28 -24.57 4.41 12.61
CA LYS A 28 -24.73 4.93 13.98
C LYS A 28 -23.91 4.15 15.01
N GLN A 29 -23.87 2.82 14.92
CA GLN A 29 -23.13 1.95 15.85
C GLN A 29 -21.62 2.20 15.79
N TYR A 30 -21.09 2.45 14.59
CA TYR A 30 -19.66 2.66 14.36
C TYR A 30 -19.27 4.15 14.28
N GLY A 31 -20.21 5.08 14.48
CA GLY A 31 -19.97 6.52 14.37
C GLY A 31 -19.54 6.96 12.96
N LEU A 32 -20.01 6.26 11.92
CA LEU A 32 -19.73 6.50 10.52
C LEU A 32 -20.89 7.22 9.84
N ASP A 33 -20.60 7.82 8.69
CA ASP A 33 -21.64 8.32 7.80
C ASP A 33 -22.24 7.20 6.95
N HIS A 34 -23.56 7.21 6.75
CA HIS A 34 -24.26 6.17 5.98
C HIS A 34 -23.78 6.03 4.52
N ALA A 35 -23.27 7.10 3.91
CA ALA A 35 -22.76 7.12 2.55
C ALA A 35 -21.37 6.47 2.50
N THR A 36 -20.62 6.54 3.60
CA THR A 36 -19.33 5.85 3.73
C THR A 36 -19.54 4.34 3.76
N VAL A 37 -20.49 3.85 4.56
CA VAL A 37 -20.86 2.43 4.63
C VAL A 37 -21.35 1.93 3.28
N ARG A 38 -22.28 2.67 2.63
CA ARG A 38 -22.79 2.33 1.29
C ARG A 38 -21.67 2.24 0.25
N ARG A 39 -20.71 3.17 0.29
CA ARG A 39 -19.56 3.17 -0.63
C ARG A 39 -18.66 1.94 -0.42
N TRP A 40 -18.43 1.54 0.84
CA TRP A 40 -17.65 0.35 1.16
C TRP A 40 -18.34 -0.91 0.66
N VAL A 41 -19.62 -1.09 0.97
CA VAL A 41 -20.41 -2.25 0.51
C VAL A 41 -20.40 -2.34 -1.02
N LYS A 42 -20.71 -1.24 -1.72
CA LYS A 42 -20.71 -1.22 -3.20
C LYS A 42 -19.32 -1.51 -3.80
N SER A 43 -18.25 -1.09 -3.13
CA SER A 43 -16.88 -1.38 -3.57
C SER A 43 -16.53 -2.86 -3.36
N TYR A 44 -17.00 -3.44 -2.25
CA TYR A 44 -16.85 -4.87 -1.94
C TYR A 44 -17.66 -5.76 -2.89
N GLU A 45 -18.89 -5.37 -3.26
CA GLU A 45 -19.68 -6.12 -4.24
C GLU A 45 -19.03 -6.17 -5.63
N GLN A 46 -18.35 -5.09 -6.04
CA GLN A 46 -17.71 -5.00 -7.37
C GLN A 46 -16.32 -5.65 -7.43
N HIS A 47 -15.53 -5.55 -6.35
CA HIS A 47 -14.11 -5.92 -6.36
C HIS A 47 -13.70 -6.79 -5.16
N GLY A 48 -14.66 -7.28 -4.37
CA GLY A 48 -14.40 -8.03 -3.15
C GLY A 48 -13.54 -7.24 -2.16
N LEU A 49 -12.61 -7.94 -1.50
CA LEU A 49 -11.67 -7.36 -0.55
C LEU A 49 -10.86 -6.22 -1.15
N SER A 50 -10.43 -6.35 -2.42
CA SER A 50 -9.65 -5.34 -3.14
C SER A 50 -10.40 -4.01 -3.31
N GLY A 51 -11.73 -4.03 -3.26
CA GLY A 51 -12.56 -2.81 -3.27
C GLY A 51 -12.55 -2.04 -1.95
N LEU A 52 -12.29 -2.71 -0.82
CA LEU A 52 -12.20 -2.09 0.51
C LEU A 52 -10.77 -1.64 0.84
N GLN A 53 -9.80 -2.32 0.23
CA GLN A 53 -8.41 -1.92 0.31
C GLN A 53 -8.26 -0.49 -0.20
N LYS A 54 -7.50 0.31 0.55
CA LYS A 54 -7.07 1.59 0.02
C LYS A 54 -6.24 1.25 -1.21
N LYS A 55 -6.56 1.85 -2.37
CA LYS A 55 -5.67 1.88 -3.54
C LYS A 55 -4.36 2.54 -3.11
N SER A 56 -3.49 1.73 -2.52
CA SER A 56 -2.25 2.14 -1.89
C SER A 56 -1.19 2.06 -2.97
N SER A 57 -0.57 3.19 -3.30
CA SER A 57 0.64 3.20 -4.12
C SER A 57 1.84 2.53 -3.40
N ARG A 58 1.66 2.06 -2.15
CA ARG A 58 2.65 1.25 -1.44
C ARG A 58 2.32 -0.22 -1.66
N TYR A 59 3.01 -0.78 -2.65
CA TYR A 59 3.11 -2.22 -2.89
C TYR A 59 3.98 -2.86 -1.80
N SER A 60 3.53 -3.98 -1.25
CA SER A 60 4.35 -4.80 -0.33
C SER A 60 5.55 -5.37 -1.07
N ALA A 61 6.61 -5.72 -0.35
CA ALA A 61 7.81 -6.33 -0.93
C ALA A 61 7.47 -7.63 -1.67
N GLU A 62 6.61 -8.44 -1.04
CA GLU A 62 6.10 -9.70 -1.58
C GLU A 62 5.36 -9.46 -2.90
N PHE A 63 4.47 -8.47 -2.96
CA PHE A 63 3.78 -8.14 -4.20
C PHE A 63 4.74 -7.73 -5.31
N LYS A 64 5.71 -6.86 -5.01
CA LYS A 64 6.73 -6.46 -5.99
C LYS A 64 7.54 -7.66 -6.48
N LEU A 65 7.94 -8.55 -5.57
CA LEU A 65 8.69 -9.75 -5.91
C LEU A 65 7.87 -10.67 -6.83
N SER A 66 6.60 -10.92 -6.51
CA SER A 66 5.72 -11.73 -7.34
C SER A 66 5.58 -11.17 -8.75
N VAL A 67 5.45 -9.84 -8.89
CA VAL A 67 5.42 -9.17 -10.19
C VAL A 67 6.74 -9.40 -10.97
N LEU A 68 7.89 -9.19 -10.33
CA LEU A 68 9.20 -9.38 -10.97
C LEU A 68 9.48 -10.84 -11.36
N GLN A 69 9.09 -11.79 -10.50
CA GLN A 69 9.21 -13.21 -10.80
C GLN A 69 8.32 -13.59 -11.97
N ARG A 70 7.05 -13.13 -11.96
CA ARG A 70 6.12 -13.36 -13.06
C ARG A 70 6.65 -12.78 -14.37
N MET A 71 7.21 -11.58 -14.34
CA MET A 71 7.84 -10.96 -15.51
C MET A 71 8.98 -11.81 -16.08
N ARG A 72 9.81 -12.42 -15.22
CA ARG A 72 10.89 -13.32 -15.66
C ARG A 72 10.40 -14.69 -16.13
N GLN A 73 9.31 -15.18 -15.58
CA GLN A 73 8.73 -16.48 -15.93
C GLN A 73 7.98 -16.43 -17.27
N GLU A 74 7.30 -15.32 -17.54
CA GLU A 74 6.44 -15.14 -18.72
C GLU A 74 7.03 -14.14 -19.73
N ASP A 75 8.31 -13.75 -19.59
CA ASP A 75 9.00 -12.76 -20.43
C ASP A 75 8.19 -11.46 -20.65
N LEU A 76 7.52 -10.98 -19.60
CA LEU A 76 6.64 -9.83 -19.68
C LEU A 76 7.44 -8.53 -19.63
N SER A 77 7.10 -7.62 -20.53
CA SER A 77 7.54 -6.23 -20.44
C SER A 77 6.93 -5.55 -19.22
N ALA A 78 7.64 -4.57 -18.66
CA ALA A 78 7.14 -3.74 -17.57
C ALA A 78 5.74 -3.13 -17.88
N ARG A 79 5.46 -2.79 -19.15
CA ARG A 79 4.13 -2.33 -19.59
C ARG A 79 3.05 -3.40 -19.45
N GLN A 80 3.36 -4.65 -19.82
CA GLN A 80 2.43 -5.77 -19.70
C GLN A 80 2.17 -6.10 -18.23
N ALA A 81 3.23 -6.13 -17.41
CA ALA A 81 3.09 -6.33 -15.96
C ALA A 81 2.21 -5.26 -15.31
N ILE A 82 2.32 -4.00 -15.73
CA ILE A 82 1.45 -2.93 -15.24
C ILE A 82 -0.01 -3.18 -15.56
N ALA A 83 -0.31 -3.59 -16.79
CA ALA A 83 -1.67 -3.88 -17.22
C ALA A 83 -2.23 -5.13 -16.51
N LEU A 84 -1.42 -6.17 -16.36
CA LEU A 84 -1.82 -7.43 -15.73
C LEU A 84 -2.06 -7.30 -14.22
N PHE A 85 -1.25 -6.51 -13.53
CA PHE A 85 -1.28 -6.36 -12.07
C PHE A 85 -1.91 -5.03 -11.60
N ASP A 86 -2.54 -4.27 -12.49
CA ASP A 86 -3.12 -2.92 -12.24
C ASP A 86 -2.14 -1.98 -11.48
N ILE A 87 -0.89 -1.93 -11.91
CA ILE A 87 0.16 -1.17 -11.21
C ILE A 87 0.07 0.33 -11.54
N ARG A 88 -0.23 1.13 -10.52
CA ARG A 88 -0.28 2.59 -10.59
C ARG A 88 1.13 3.17 -10.49
N GLY A 89 1.46 4.07 -11.41
CA GLY A 89 2.76 4.76 -11.47
C GLY A 89 3.61 4.40 -12.70
N GLY A 90 3.09 3.54 -13.58
CA GLY A 90 3.68 3.32 -14.90
C GLY A 90 5.01 2.57 -14.87
N VAL A 91 5.66 2.52 -16.05
CA VAL A 91 6.88 1.72 -16.31
C VAL A 91 8.00 2.03 -15.34
N GLY A 92 8.12 3.30 -14.91
CA GLY A 92 9.16 3.75 -13.99
C GLY A 92 9.08 3.09 -12.61
N VAL A 93 7.89 2.69 -12.15
CA VAL A 93 7.74 2.00 -10.86
C VAL A 93 8.29 0.58 -10.92
N VAL A 94 7.95 -0.16 -11.98
CA VAL A 94 8.43 -1.54 -12.18
C VAL A 94 9.94 -1.57 -12.38
N ARG A 95 10.49 -0.68 -13.23
CA ARG A 95 11.94 -0.55 -13.42
C ARG A 95 12.69 -0.25 -12.13
N ARG A 96 12.10 0.57 -11.25
CA ARG A 96 12.68 0.84 -9.94
C ARG A 96 12.69 -0.42 -9.08
N TRP A 97 11.66 -1.27 -9.15
CA TRP A 97 11.65 -2.55 -8.43
C TRP A 97 12.72 -3.49 -8.96
N GLU A 98 12.87 -3.60 -10.29
CA GLU A 98 13.95 -4.38 -10.90
C GLU A 98 15.33 -3.91 -10.39
N SER A 99 15.61 -2.61 -10.43
CA SER A 99 16.87 -2.06 -9.93
C SER A 99 17.10 -2.34 -8.44
N GLN A 100 16.08 -2.14 -7.59
CA GLN A 100 16.18 -2.47 -6.16
C GLN A 100 16.47 -3.96 -5.94
N TYR A 101 15.80 -4.83 -6.69
CA TYR A 101 16.00 -6.27 -6.58
C TYR A 101 17.40 -6.70 -7.03
N HIS A 102 17.95 -6.08 -8.08
CA HIS A 102 19.33 -6.32 -8.51
C HIS A 102 20.37 -5.80 -7.50
N GLU A 103 20.08 -4.68 -6.82
CA GLU A 103 21.01 -4.04 -5.89
C GLU A 103 21.02 -4.67 -4.49
N GLY A 104 19.87 -5.13 -3.99
CA GLY A 104 19.77 -5.67 -2.63
C GLY A 104 18.68 -6.73 -2.44
N GLY A 105 18.25 -7.39 -3.51
CA GLY A 105 17.32 -8.52 -3.46
C GLY A 105 15.96 -8.18 -2.86
N PHE A 106 15.37 -9.14 -2.15
CA PHE A 106 14.06 -8.98 -1.52
C PHE A 106 14.03 -7.87 -0.45
N GLN A 107 15.09 -7.74 0.34
CA GLN A 107 15.18 -6.72 1.40
C GLN A 107 15.16 -5.29 0.83
N ALA A 108 15.69 -5.08 -0.38
CA ALA A 108 15.61 -3.80 -1.06
C ALA A 108 14.22 -3.48 -1.63
N LEU A 109 13.36 -4.49 -1.83
CA LEU A 109 11.97 -4.30 -2.24
C LEU A 109 11.06 -3.92 -1.08
N GLU A 110 11.47 -4.21 0.16
CA GLU A 110 10.71 -3.81 1.34
C GLU A 110 10.55 -2.28 1.38
N PRO A 111 9.34 -1.78 1.67
CA PRO A 111 9.15 -0.36 1.87
C PRO A 111 9.98 0.05 3.09
N LYS A 112 11.21 0.53 2.84
CA LYS A 112 12.11 1.02 3.88
C LYS A 112 11.30 1.92 4.79
N ALA A 113 11.14 1.50 6.05
CA ALA A 113 10.52 2.33 7.04
C ALA A 113 11.22 3.68 6.92
N ARG A 114 10.46 4.75 6.61
CA ARG A 114 10.97 6.11 6.74
C ARG A 114 11.18 6.37 8.23
N GLY A 115 12.19 5.71 8.80
CA GLY A 115 12.89 6.22 9.96
C GLY A 115 13.58 7.47 9.48
N ARG A 116 13.15 8.60 10.02
CA ARG A 116 13.83 9.89 10.03
C ARG A 116 15.35 9.69 9.86
N PRO A 117 16.04 10.33 8.89
CA PRO A 117 17.49 10.39 8.93
C PRO A 117 17.82 11.11 10.24
N THR A 118 18.22 10.34 11.25
CA THR A 118 18.71 10.88 12.50
C THR A 118 20.21 10.72 12.42
N LYS A 119 20.90 11.83 12.66
CA LYS A 119 22.36 12.00 12.70
C LYS A 119 22.98 12.37 11.34
N MET A 120 22.86 13.66 10.99
CA MET A 120 24.02 14.36 10.44
C MET A 120 25.09 14.37 11.55
N PRO A 121 26.35 13.98 11.31
CA PRO A 121 27.43 14.43 12.18
C PRO A 121 27.52 15.94 11.95
N THR A 122 27.04 16.72 12.92
CA THR A 122 27.39 18.13 13.01
C THR A 122 28.92 18.19 13.02
N ALA A 123 29.49 18.86 12.02
CA ALA A 123 30.91 19.16 11.97
C ALA A 123 31.34 19.81 13.30
N GLU A 124 32.30 19.20 13.99
CA GLU A 124 32.98 19.86 15.10
C GLU A 124 33.74 21.07 14.53
N PRO A 125 33.55 22.28 15.10
CA PRO A 125 34.33 23.44 14.69
C PRO A 125 35.81 23.23 15.07
N PRO A 126 36.77 23.71 14.26
CA PRO A 126 38.18 23.54 14.56
C PRO A 126 38.54 24.30 15.85
N SER A 127 39.07 23.57 16.83
CA SER A 127 39.64 24.13 18.05
C SER A 127 40.82 25.06 17.69
N PRO A 128 40.82 26.34 18.11
CA PRO A 128 41.96 27.21 17.91
C PRO A 128 43.11 26.77 18.83
N HIS A 129 44.22 26.38 18.22
CA HIS A 129 45.48 26.16 18.92
C HIS A 129 46.03 27.52 19.36
N PHE A 130 45.99 27.80 20.67
CA PHE A 130 46.76 28.89 21.26
C PHE A 130 48.14 28.33 21.64
N GLN A 131 49.18 28.97 21.09
CA GLN A 131 50.58 28.76 21.44
C GLN A 131 51.03 29.83 22.44
#